data_AF-A0A3E0WPI0-F1
#
_entry.id   AF-A0A3E0WPI0-F1
#
_cell.length_a   1.000
_cell.length_b   1.000
_cell.length_c   1.000
_cell.angle_alpha   90.00
_cell.angle_beta   90.00
_cell.angle_gamma   90.00
#
_symmetry.space_group_name_H-M   'P 1'
#
loop_
_entity.id
_entity.type
_entity.pdbx_description
1 polymer ?
#
loop_
_entity_poly.entity_id
_entity_poly.type
_entity_poly.pdbx_seq_one_letter_code
_entity_poly.pdbx_strand_id
1 'polypeptide(L)' 'MIQLLLRGKDSYVVEGEAIEADCILFMKEEHFLQLATGKLTGTKALFTGKLKMEGNVKLALKLERILSAYNQNKTV' A
#
# COMPACT_ATOMS: atom_id res chain seq x y z
N MET A 1 -4.22 12.84 0.36
CA MET A 1 -3.02 12.09 0.82
C MET A 1 -3.40 11.41 2.11
N ILE A 2 -3.10 10.12 2.27
CA ILE A 2 -3.42 9.35 3.49
C ILE A 2 -2.11 8.69 3.95
N GLN A 3 -1.84 8.72 5.25
CA GLN A 3 -0.72 7.98 5.84
C GLN A 3 -1.23 6.82 6.68
N LEU A 4 -0.60 5.66 6.48
CA LEU A 4 -0.83 4.46 7.28
C LEU A 4 0.38 4.27 8.18
N LEU A 5 0.17 4.36 9.49
CA LEU A 5 1.20 4.10 10.48
C LEU A 5 1.01 2.71 11.05
N LEU A 6 1.92 1.79 10.73
CA LEU A 6 1.86 0.38 11.16
C LEU A 6 2.83 0.14 12.32
N ARG A 7 2.35 0.27 13.56
CA ARG A 7 3.13 0.15 14.81
C ARG A 7 2.57 -0.92 15.75
N GLY A 8 2.09 -2.04 15.19
CA GLY A 8 1.47 -3.11 15.96
C GLY A 8 0.14 -2.66 16.56
N LYS A 9 0.01 -2.64 17.89
CA LYS A 9 -1.22 -2.23 18.58
C LYS A 9 -1.54 -0.74 18.40
N ASP A 10 -0.52 0.09 18.25
CA ASP A 10 -0.66 1.55 18.10
C ASP A 10 -0.70 1.95 16.63
N SER A 11 -1.26 1.10 15.77
CA SER A 11 -1.41 1.40 14.34
C SER A 11 -2.63 2.28 14.09
N TYR A 12 -2.50 3.30 13.25
CA TYR A 12 -3.58 4.22 12.93
C TYR A 12 -3.45 4.79 11.52
N VAL A 13 -4.51 5.44 11.06
CA VAL A 13 -4.60 6.10 9.76
C VAL A 13 -4.89 7.58 9.98
N VAL A 14 -4.23 8.44 9.20
CA VAL A 14 -4.47 9.89 9.20
C VAL A 14 -4.64 10.39 7.77
N GLU A 15 -5.51 11.39 7.63
CA GLU A 15 -5.58 12.19 6.42
C GLU A 15 -4.52 13.28 6.46
N GLY A 16 -3.87 13.52 5.31
CA GLY A 16 -2.75 14.44 5.20
C GLY A 16 -1.40 13.81 5.58
N GLU A 17 -0.45 14.67 5.92
CA GLU A 17 0.91 14.31 6.31
C GLU A 17 1.07 14.63 7.80
N ALA A 18 1.24 13.60 8.63
CA ALA A 18 1.45 13.75 10.07
C ALA A 18 2.91 13.54 10.47
N ILE A 19 3.61 12.65 9.78
CA ILE A 19 5.04 12.35 10.00
C ILE A 19 5.76 12.10 8.67
N GLU A 20 7.09 12.09 8.70
CA GLU A 20 7.90 11.59 7.60
C GLU A 20 7.61 10.09 7.35
N ALA A 21 7.31 9.74 6.11
CA ALA A 21 6.93 8.38 5.74
C ALA A 21 8.15 7.53 5.37
N ASP A 22 8.21 6.29 5.89
CA ASP A 22 9.26 5.33 5.51
C ASP A 22 9.22 4.94 4.02
N CYS A 23 8.03 5.01 3.41
CA CYS A 23 7.83 4.84 1.98
C CYS A 23 6.57 5.57 1.49
N ILE A 24 6.63 6.08 0.26
CA ILE A 24 5.51 6.77 -0.39
C ILE A 24 5.13 6.02 -1.67
N LEU A 25 3.83 5.76 -1.84
CA LEU A 25 3.25 5.10 -3.01
C LEU A 25 2.51 6.13 -3.85
N PHE A 26 2.99 6.37 -5.07
CA PHE A 26 2.35 7.25 -6.03
C PHE A 26 1.58 6.39 -7.04
N MET A 27 0.26 6.42 -6.95
CA MET A 27 -0.63 5.72 -7.87
C MET A 27 -2.03 6.34 -7.85
N LYS A 28 -2.83 6.02 -8.87
CA LYS A 28 -4.26 6.36 -8.88
C LYS A 28 -5.04 5.48 -7.91
N GLU A 29 -6.14 5.99 -7.38
CA GLU A 29 -7.05 5.28 -6.47
C GLU A 29 -7.54 3.95 -7.06
N GLU A 30 -7.93 3.95 -8.33
CA GLU A 30 -8.38 2.74 -9.05
C GLU A 30 -7.31 1.62 -9.05
N HIS A 31 -6.02 1.98 -9.17
CA HIS A 31 -4.92 1.04 -9.16
C HIS A 31 -4.63 0.56 -7.73
N PHE A 32 -4.79 1.42 -6.74
CA PHE A 32 -4.69 1.05 -5.33
C PHE A 32 -5.74 0.01 -4.96
N LEU A 33 -7.00 0.19 -5.37
CA LEU A 33 -8.07 -0.78 -5.14
C LEU A 33 -7.78 -2.12 -5.81
N GLN A 34 -7.27 -2.10 -7.05
CA GLN A 34 -6.84 -3.33 -7.74
C GLN A 34 -5.68 -4.02 -7.02
N LEU A 35 -4.73 -3.25 -6.47
CA LEU A 35 -3.61 -3.79 -5.70
C LEU A 35 -4.08 -4.40 -4.38
N ALA A 36 -4.92 -3.68 -3.64
CA ALA A 36 -5.48 -4.15 -2.39
C ALA A 36 -6.31 -5.42 -2.58
N THR A 37 -7.10 -5.51 -3.66
CA THR A 37 -7.92 -6.69 -3.98
C THR A 37 -7.15 -7.82 -4.66
N GLY A 38 -5.83 -7.67 -4.89
CA GLY A 38 -4.99 -8.67 -5.55
C GLY A 38 -5.20 -8.81 -7.06
N LYS A 39 -6.06 -7.97 -7.68
CA LYS A 39 -6.26 -7.93 -9.14
C LYS A 39 -5.06 -7.36 -9.90
N LEU A 40 -4.24 -6.54 -9.23
CA LEU A 40 -2.99 -5.98 -9.74
C LEU A 40 -1.87 -6.30 -8.75
N THR A 41 -0.79 -6.93 -9.19
CA THR A 41 0.38 -7.15 -8.33
C THR A 41 1.27 -5.90 -8.34
N GLY A 42 1.96 -5.63 -7.23
CA GLY A 42 2.89 -4.51 -7.09
C GLY A 42 4.01 -4.57 -8.12
N THR A 43 4.55 -5.76 -8.41
CA THR A 43 5.52 -5.96 -9.48
C THR A 43 4.99 -5.50 -10.84
N LYS A 44 3.76 -5.91 -11.20
CA LYS A 44 3.14 -5.49 -12.48
C LYS A 44 2.84 -4.00 -12.49
N ALA A 45 2.39 -3.44 -11.37
CA ALA A 45 2.12 -2.01 -11.24
C ALA A 45 3.40 -1.18 -11.44
N LEU A 46 4.52 -1.61 -10.87
CA LEU A 46 5.83 -0.97 -11.03
C LEU A 46 6.31 -0.99 -12.48
N PHE A 47 6.38 -2.18 -13.09
CA PHE A 47 6.88 -2.32 -14.47
C PHE A 47 5.97 -1.66 -15.52
N THR A 48 4.68 -1.47 -15.22
CA THR A 48 3.74 -0.75 -16.10
C THR A 48 3.63 0.75 -15.81
N GLY A 49 4.40 1.26 -14.83
CA GLY A 49 4.38 2.68 -14.45
C GLY A 49 3.11 3.12 -13.70
N LYS A 50 2.25 2.18 -13.30
CA LYS A 50 1.01 2.43 -12.53
C LYS A 50 1.27 2.65 -11.04
N LEU A 51 2.48 2.32 -10.59
CA LEU A 51 2.98 2.58 -9.26
C LEU A 51 4.38 3.15 -9.36
N LYS A 52 4.59 4.32 -8.76
CA LYS A 52 5.92 4.84 -8.44
C LYS A 52 6.10 4.80 -6.93
N MET A 53 7.32 4.55 -6.46
CA MET A 53 7.63 4.40 -5.04
C MET A 53 8.82 5.26 -4.67
N GLU A 54 8.78 5.84 -3.48
CA GLU A 54 9.91 6.52 -2.86
C GLU A 54 10.12 5.95 -1.45
N GLY A 55 11.35 6.02 -0.94
CA GLY A 55 11.74 5.43 0.35
C GLY A 55 12.00 3.91 0.30
N ASN A 56 11.62 3.20 1.35
CA ASN A 56 12.01 1.81 1.56
C ASN A 56 11.12 0.82 0.78
N VAL A 57 11.62 0.36 -0.37
CA VAL A 57 10.94 -0.59 -1.27
C VAL A 57 10.54 -1.89 -0.56
N LYS A 58 11.35 -2.40 0.39
CA LYS A 58 11.03 -3.66 1.10
C LYS A 58 9.77 -3.52 1.95
N LEU A 59 9.58 -2.36 2.60
CA LEU A 59 8.38 -2.11 3.40
C LEU A 59 7.13 -2.04 2.52
N ALA A 60 7.27 -1.44 1.34
CA ALA A 60 6.14 -1.30 0.45
C ALA A 60 5.73 -2.63 -0.22
N LEU A 61 6.68 -3.52 -0.54
CA LEU A 61 6.38 -4.91 -0.91
C LEU A 61 5.74 -5.71 0.24
N LYS A 62 6.13 -5.44 1.49
CA LYS A 62 5.49 -6.05 2.67
C LYS A 62 4.04 -5.57 2.82
N LEU A 63 3.77 -4.28 2.60
CA LEU A 63 2.43 -3.71 2.63
C LEU A 63 1.51 -4.37 1.59
N GLU A 64 1.98 -4.57 0.36
CA GLU A 64 1.22 -5.29 -0.68
C GLU A 64 0.74 -6.66 -0.18
N ARG A 65 1.66 -7.45 0.42
CA ARG A 65 1.33 -8.78 0.96
C ARG A 65 0.26 -8.71 2.06
N ILE A 66 0.35 -7.72 2.94
CA ILE A 66 -0.64 -7.50 4.02
C ILE A 66 -2.01 -7.16 3.43
N LEU A 67 -2.08 -6.22 2.48
CA LEU A 67 -3.34 -5.80 1.85
C LEU A 67 -4.01 -6.95 1.09
N SER A 68 -3.22 -7.71 0.33
CA SER A 68 -3.70 -8.89 -0.39
C SER A 68 -4.26 -9.95 0.57
N ALA A 69 -3.53 -10.29 1.64
CA ALA A 69 -3.98 -11.27 2.64
C ALA A 69 -5.26 -10.81 3.37
N TYR A 70 -5.36 -9.53 3.73
CA TYR A 70 -6.54 -8.98 4.39
C TYR A 70 -7.81 -9.10 3.53
N ASN A 71 -7.72 -8.81 2.23
CA ASN A 71 -8.87 -8.87 1.34
C ASN A 71 -9.24 -10.30 0.90
N GLN A 72 -8.28 -11.22 0.82
CA GLN A 72 -8.58 -12.63 0.56
C GLN A 72 -9.41 -13.26 1.70
N ASN A 73 -9.11 -12.89 2.95
CA ASN A 73 -9.81 -13.39 4.14
C ASN A 73 -11.21 -12.80 4.36
N LYS A 74 -11.65 -11.83 3.54
CA LYS A 74 -13.04 -11.31 3.53
C LYS A 74 -13.96 -12.05 2.56
N THR A 75 -13.48 -13.10 1.89
CA THR A 75 -14.28 -13.95 1.00
C THR A 75 -14.74 -15.21 1.75
N VAL A 76 -15.50 -15.02 2.83
CA VAL A 76 -16.37 -16.03 3.45
C VAL A 76 -17.63 -15.34 3.94
#